data_AF-F9N769-F1
#
_entry.id   AF-F9N769-F1
#
_cell.length_a   1.000
_cell.length_b   1.000
_cell.length_c   1.000
_cell.angle_alpha   90.00
_cell.angle_beta   90.00
_cell.angle_gamma   90.00
#
_symmetry.space_group_name_H-M   'P 1'
#
loop_
_entity.id
_entity.type
_entity.pdbx_description
1 polymer ?
#
loop_
_entity_poly.entity_id
_entity_poly.type
_entity_poly.pdbx_seq_one_letter_code
_entity_poly.pdbx_strand_id
1 'polypeptide(L)' 'MVSFIRVENDLIVEMDEYLADDVLASEWRRKIKIGKPIY' A
#
# COMPACT_ATOMS: atom_id res chain seq x y z
N MET A 1 2.50 -1.78 -2.67
CA MET A 1 2.86 -3.17 -2.34
C MET A 1 2.90 -3.31 -0.82
N VAL A 2 2.26 -4.34 -0.27
CA VAL A 2 2.29 -4.70 1.15
C VAL A 2 2.51 -6.21 1.23
N SER A 3 3.42 -6.66 2.10
CA SER A 3 3.68 -8.09 2.31
C SER A 3 3.47 -8.46 3.77
N PHE A 4 2.78 -9.57 4.02
CA PHE A 4 2.65 -10.19 5.34
C PHE A 4 3.49 -11.46 5.35
N ILE A 5 4.32 -11.62 6.39
CA ILE A 5 5.28 -12.72 6.49
C ILE A 5 5.08 -13.40 7.85
N ARG A 6 4.95 -14.74 7.84
CA ARG A 6 4.99 -15.56 9.05
C ARG A 6 6.37 -16.20 9.19
N VAL A 7 6.94 -16.06 10.38
CA VAL A 7 8.28 -16.56 10.71
C VAL A 7 8.20 -17.53 11.88
N GLU A 8 8.86 -18.67 11.76
CA GLU A 8 9.02 -19.68 12.82
C GLU A 8 10.50 -20.11 12.86
N ASN A 9 11.11 -20.12 14.06
CA ASN A 9 12.54 -20.43 14.24
C ASN A 9 13.47 -19.62 13.31
N ASP A 10 13.22 -18.32 13.18
CA ASP A 10 13.93 -17.38 12.29
C ASP A 10 13.87 -17.74 10.79
N LEU A 11 12.99 -18.67 10.40
CA LEU A 11 12.73 -19.04 9.01
C LEU A 11 11.35 -18.58 8.57
N ILE A 12 11.25 -18.05 7.34
CA ILE A 12 9.96 -17.70 6.74
C ILE A 12 9.24 -18.98 6.37
N VAL A 13 8.03 -19.17 6.89
CA VAL A 13 7.19 -20.35 6.63
C VAL A 13 6.02 -20.04 5.70
N GLU A 14 5.61 -18.78 5.60
CA GLU A 14 4.49 -18.34 4.79
C GLU A 14 4.61 -16.85 4.45
N MET A 15 4.13 -16.46 3.27
CA MET A 15 4.15 -15.08 2.81
C MET A 15 2.96 -14.79 1.89
N ASP A 16 2.25 -13.71 2.19
CA ASP A 16 1.18 -13.17 1.34
C ASP A 16 1.57 -11.78 0.82
N GLU A 17 1.52 -11.61 -0.50
CA GLU A 17 1.85 -10.35 -1.16
C GLU A 17 0.63 -9.69 -1.78
N TYR A 18 0.41 -8.43 -1.41
CA TYR A 18 -0.65 -7.60 -1.94
C TYR A 18 -0.05 -6.50 -2.80
N LEU A 19 -0.20 -6.67 -4.11
CA LEU A 19 0.11 -5.69 -5.13
C LEU A 19 -1.17 -4.92 -5.45
N ALA A 20 -1.13 -3.61 -5.24
CA ALA A 20 -2.19 -2.71 -5.66
C ALA A 20 -1.63 -1.79 -6.74
N ASP A 21 -2.39 -1.61 -7.81
CA ASP A 21 -2.10 -0.59 -8.80
C ASP A 21 -2.17 0.80 -8.16
N ASP A 22 -1.47 1.77 -8.75
CA ASP A 22 -1.66 3.18 -8.41
C ASP A 22 -3.09 3.59 -8.81
N VAL A 23 -4.01 3.52 -7.84
CA VAL A 23 -5.39 3.89 -8.06
C VAL A 23 -5.50 5.42 -8.05
N LEU A 24 -6.24 5.97 -9.02
CA LEU A 24 -6.56 7.39 -9.02
C LEU A 24 -7.11 7.83 -7.66
N ALA A 25 -6.58 8.94 -7.14
CA ALA A 25 -7.10 9.52 -5.90
C ALA A 25 -8.62 9.71 -6.00
N SER A 26 -9.33 9.28 -4.95
CA SER A 26 -10.79 9.38 -4.87
C SER A 26 -11.29 10.80 -5.17
N GLU A 27 -12.49 10.94 -5.74
CA GLU A 27 -13.05 12.25 -6.11
C GLU A 27 -13.05 13.26 -4.97
N TRP A 28 -13.37 12.84 -3.76
CA TRP A 28 -13.42 13.73 -2.61
C TRP A 28 -12.03 14.32 -2.31
N ARG A 29 -10.95 13.53 -2.38
CA ARG A 29 -9.56 14.01 -2.20
C ARG A 29 -9.17 15.01 -3.27
N ARG A 30 -9.55 14.72 -4.52
CA ARG A 30 -9.31 15.63 -5.66
C ARG A 30 -10.05 16.96 -5.49
N LYS A 31 -11.32 16.92 -5.03
CA LYS A 31 -12.17 18.09 -4.79
C LYS A 31 -11.58 19.02 -3.71
N ILE A 32 -11.03 18.46 -2.63
CA ILE A 32 -10.45 19.23 -1.52
C ILE A 32 -8.93 19.46 -1.64
N LYS A 33 -8.33 19.09 -2.78
CA LYS A 33 -6.91 19.30 -3.13
C LYS A 33 -5.90 18.72 -2.11
N ILE A 34 -6.26 17.64 -1.40
CA ILE A 34 -5.34 16.92 -0.51
C ILE A 34 -4.39 16.03 -1.33
N GLY A 35 -3.12 16.00 -0.97
CA GLY A 35 -2.09 15.18 -1.63
C GLY A 35 -1.47 15.82 -2.88
N LYS A 36 -1.66 17.12 -3.10
CA LYS A 36 -0.90 17.85 -4.12
C LYS A 36 0.53 18.12 -3.63
N PRO A 37 1.56 17.92 -4.48
CA PRO A 37 2.91 18.40 -4.18
C PRO A 37 2.87 19.90 -3.91
N ILE A 38 3.51 20.33 -2.82
CA ILE A 38 3.77 21.76 -2.57
C ILE A 38 4.98 22.09 -3.44
N TYR A 39 4.74 22.76 -4.57
CA TYR A 39 5.78 23.38 -5.40
C TYR A 39 5.91 24.86 -5.04
#